data_AF-A0A1Y2BRC2-F1
#
_entry.id   AF-A0A1Y2BRC2-F1
#
_cell.length_a   1.000
_cell.length_b   1.000
_cell.length_c   1.000
_cell.angle_alpha   90.00
_cell.angle_beta   90.00
_cell.angle_gamma   90.00
#
_symmetry.space_group_name_H-M   'P 1'
#
loop_
_entity.id
_entity.type
_entity.pdbx_description
1 polymer ?
#
loop_
_entity_poly.entity_id
_entity_poly.type
_entity_poly.pdbx_seq_one_letter_code
_entity_poly.pdbx_strand_id
1 'polypeptide(L)'
;MRTMHPSVVSRGVSDFDAVLRKALTNIVGCSLSDFQFLLTGLPLSSGGLGISQASHLVHYAYVASVLSTAPLQSAILSSSGLSPFGPMFDSVLVSLSSRLSYPSVDVLRNEVSSSTSPTQKHLAGVFNSVLHKEFLATSGNDLRWFDKSTGRFLPRHQALLQSFTQQHASSFLLALPMEGLHLVMSPVEYRAILRYRLLMPLYTGRRRCRHCEHVMDLFGDHAFCCGGHSGSWSRHNFLRDTLAALVRQVGILCRENGEVRLPSSSGDLWPADLLVYDFYDGKTVCVDISVVHPLTSRVSHPEVSFSHNCPPPFINQIRLILAFSVYFEVSK
;
A
#
# COMPACT_ATOMS: atom_id res chain seq x y z
N MET A 1 7.99 -27.83 -12.86
CA MET A 1 7.06 -26.86 -13.49
C MET A 1 7.77 -25.67 -14.14
N ARG A 2 8.90 -25.14 -13.62
CA ARG A 2 9.56 -23.95 -14.19
C ARG A 2 9.94 -24.06 -15.68
N THR A 3 10.24 -25.26 -16.16
CA THR A 3 10.63 -25.53 -17.56
C THR A 3 9.45 -25.96 -18.44
N MET A 4 8.28 -26.20 -17.86
CA MET A 4 7.11 -26.68 -18.59
C MET A 4 6.35 -25.49 -19.18
N HIS A 5 5.90 -25.63 -20.42
CA HIS A 5 5.05 -24.62 -21.04
C HIS A 5 3.76 -24.43 -20.21
N PRO A 6 3.30 -23.20 -19.96
CA PRO A 6 2.13 -22.92 -19.13
C PRO A 6 0.86 -23.69 -19.53
N SER A 7 0.68 -24.00 -20.82
CA SER A 7 -0.47 -24.79 -21.29
C SER A 7 -0.54 -26.20 -20.67
N VAL A 8 0.61 -26.83 -20.41
CA VAL A 8 0.70 -28.21 -19.90
C VAL A 8 0.25 -28.30 -18.44
N VAL A 9 0.50 -27.25 -17.66
CA VAL A 9 0.18 -27.21 -16.22
C VAL A 9 -1.08 -26.37 -15.93
N SER A 10 -1.74 -25.86 -16.96
CA SER A 10 -2.88 -24.93 -16.87
C SER A 10 -3.99 -25.42 -15.93
N ARG A 11 -4.35 -26.72 -16.02
CA ARG A 11 -5.37 -27.33 -15.15
C ARG A 11 -4.98 -27.29 -13.67
N GLY A 12 -3.81 -27.83 -13.32
CA GLY A 12 -3.36 -27.87 -11.92
C GLY A 12 -3.14 -26.49 -11.31
N VAL A 13 -2.69 -25.53 -12.12
CA VAL A 13 -2.54 -24.14 -11.72
C VAL A 13 -3.91 -23.47 -11.48
N SER A 14 -4.89 -23.72 -12.34
CA SER A 14 -6.25 -23.23 -12.15
C SER A 14 -6.92 -23.82 -10.91
N ASP A 15 -6.72 -25.12 -10.66
CA ASP A 15 -7.25 -25.79 -9.46
C ASP A 15 -6.62 -25.20 -8.19
N PHE A 16 -5.32 -24.92 -8.21
CA PHE A 16 -4.62 -24.25 -7.11
C PHE A 16 -5.16 -22.84 -6.85
N ASP A 17 -5.32 -22.04 -7.91
CA ASP A 17 -5.83 -20.67 -7.78
C ASP A 17 -7.29 -20.64 -7.30
N ALA A 18 -8.10 -21.64 -7.64
CA ALA A 18 -9.45 -21.78 -7.11
C ALA A 18 -9.46 -22.06 -5.59
N VAL A 19 -8.56 -22.95 -5.12
CA VAL A 19 -8.39 -23.22 -3.68
C VAL A 19 -7.87 -21.98 -2.96
N LEU A 20 -6.89 -21.29 -3.54
CA LEU A 20 -6.33 -20.05 -3.00
C LEU A 20 -7.40 -18.97 -2.87
N ARG A 21 -8.20 -18.74 -3.92
CA ARG A 21 -9.31 -17.79 -3.90
C ARG A 21 -10.35 -18.15 -2.84
N LYS A 22 -10.67 -19.43 -2.70
CA LYS A 22 -11.61 -19.92 -1.66
C LYS A 22 -11.07 -19.65 -0.25
N ALA A 23 -9.79 -19.90 -0.01
CA ALA A 23 -9.15 -19.61 1.27
C ALA A 23 -9.18 -18.10 1.60
N LEU A 24 -8.80 -17.25 0.64
CA LEU A 24 -8.85 -15.79 0.82
C LEU A 24 -10.29 -15.28 1.05
N THR A 25 -11.26 -15.82 0.31
CA THR A 25 -12.69 -15.51 0.49
C THR A 25 -13.15 -15.82 1.92
N ASN A 26 -12.70 -16.95 2.50
CA ASN A 26 -13.02 -17.31 3.88
C ASN A 26 -12.36 -16.39 4.91
N ILE A 27 -11.10 -15.99 4.67
CA ILE A 27 -10.35 -15.08 5.54
C ILE A 27 -11.02 -13.70 5.55
N VAL A 28 -11.25 -13.13 4.36
CA VAL A 28 -11.89 -11.82 4.16
C VAL A 28 -13.37 -11.85 4.58
N GLY A 29 -14.02 -13.01 4.47
CA GLY A 29 -15.42 -13.24 4.84
C GLY A 29 -16.43 -12.69 3.83
N CYS A 30 -16.01 -12.48 2.58
CA CYS A 30 -16.88 -12.14 1.45
C CYS A 30 -16.19 -12.53 0.12
N SER A 31 -16.97 -12.69 -0.94
CA SER A 31 -16.49 -13.10 -2.26
C SER A 31 -15.54 -12.06 -2.86
N LEU A 32 -14.44 -12.53 -3.44
CA LEU A 32 -13.48 -11.69 -4.17
C LEU A 32 -13.80 -11.68 -5.67
N SER A 33 -13.98 -10.49 -6.23
CA SER A 33 -13.99 -10.27 -7.68
C SER A 33 -12.63 -10.56 -8.29
N ASP A 34 -12.56 -10.70 -9.62
CA ASP A 34 -11.28 -10.89 -10.32
C ASP A 34 -10.32 -9.72 -10.10
N PHE A 35 -10.85 -8.50 -10.03
CA PHE A 35 -10.09 -7.31 -9.67
C PHE A 35 -9.47 -7.43 -8.26
N GLN A 36 -10.27 -7.80 -7.25
CA GLN A 36 -9.81 -7.92 -5.87
C GLN A 36 -8.82 -9.07 -5.70
N PHE A 37 -9.07 -10.19 -6.38
CA PHE A 37 -8.16 -11.32 -6.40
C PHE A 37 -6.84 -10.93 -7.08
N LEU A 38 -6.88 -10.20 -8.19
CA LEU A 38 -5.67 -9.69 -8.85
C LEU A 38 -4.87 -8.76 -7.93
N LEU A 39 -5.55 -7.86 -7.21
CA LEU A 39 -4.96 -6.93 -6.26
C LEU A 39 -4.22 -7.64 -5.10
N THR A 40 -4.66 -8.83 -4.67
CA THR A 40 -3.94 -9.59 -3.63
C THR A 40 -2.53 -9.97 -4.06
N GLY A 41 -2.31 -10.10 -5.37
CA GLY A 41 -1.03 -10.50 -5.97
C GLY A 41 0.05 -9.42 -5.91
N LEU A 42 -0.32 -8.15 -5.78
CA LEU A 42 0.65 -7.06 -5.63
C LEU A 42 1.45 -7.21 -4.33
N PRO A 43 2.72 -6.79 -4.31
CA PRO A 43 3.50 -6.72 -3.08
C PRO A 43 2.84 -5.83 -2.02
N LEU A 44 3.19 -6.06 -0.75
CA LEU A 44 2.75 -5.23 0.35
C LEU A 44 3.11 -3.75 0.16
N SER A 45 4.31 -3.48 -0.38
CA SER A 45 4.81 -2.15 -0.73
C SER A 45 4.02 -1.45 -1.84
N SER A 46 3.15 -2.17 -2.55
CA SER A 46 2.32 -1.66 -3.65
C SER A 46 0.82 -1.75 -3.32
N GLY A 47 0.46 -1.98 -2.06
CA GLY A 47 -0.92 -2.03 -1.59
C GLY A 47 -1.61 -3.37 -1.67
N GLY A 48 -0.96 -4.43 -2.18
CA GLY A 48 -1.53 -5.78 -2.21
C GLY A 48 -1.29 -6.58 -0.93
N LEU A 49 -1.40 -7.91 -1.03
CA LEU A 49 -1.15 -8.86 0.06
C LEU A 49 0.11 -9.71 -0.15
N GLY A 50 0.76 -9.60 -1.31
CA GLY A 50 1.90 -10.45 -1.68
C GLY A 50 1.52 -11.89 -2.03
N ILE A 51 0.23 -12.15 -2.28
CA ILE A 51 -0.32 -13.48 -2.55
C ILE A 51 -0.64 -13.58 -4.04
N SER A 52 0.37 -13.93 -4.83
CA SER A 52 0.28 -14.02 -6.29
C SER A 52 -0.38 -15.31 -6.75
N GLN A 53 -1.11 -15.22 -7.85
CA GLN A 53 -1.76 -16.37 -8.49
C GLN A 53 -0.71 -17.28 -9.14
N ALA A 54 -0.89 -18.59 -9.00
CA ALA A 54 -0.08 -19.57 -9.68
C ALA A 54 -0.17 -19.39 -11.21
N SER A 55 -1.33 -18.95 -11.73
CA SER A 55 -1.54 -18.65 -13.15
C SER A 55 -0.66 -17.55 -13.70
N HIS A 56 -0.07 -16.73 -12.84
CA HIS A 56 0.89 -15.70 -13.23
C HIS A 56 2.32 -16.18 -13.02
N LEU A 57 2.57 -16.83 -11.88
CA LEU A 57 3.89 -17.34 -11.52
C LEU A 57 4.47 -18.33 -12.54
N VAL A 58 3.61 -19.15 -13.16
CA VAL A 58 4.04 -20.12 -14.16
C VAL A 58 4.64 -19.44 -15.41
N HIS A 59 4.09 -18.30 -15.85
CA HIS A 59 4.60 -17.57 -17.02
C HIS A 59 5.97 -16.97 -16.73
N TYR A 60 6.15 -16.30 -15.59
CA TYR A 60 7.46 -15.74 -15.22
C TYR A 60 8.51 -16.83 -15.02
N ALA A 61 8.10 -17.98 -14.45
CA ALA A 61 8.99 -19.11 -14.26
C ALA A 61 9.46 -19.70 -15.58
N TYR A 62 8.55 -19.88 -16.54
CA TYR A 62 8.86 -20.35 -17.88
C TYR A 62 9.75 -19.38 -18.65
N VAL A 63 9.36 -18.10 -18.71
CA VAL A 63 10.11 -17.06 -19.43
C VAL A 63 11.52 -16.91 -18.86
N ALA A 64 11.67 -16.84 -17.53
CA ALA A 64 12.98 -16.80 -16.88
C ALA A 64 13.83 -18.03 -17.23
N SER A 65 13.23 -19.23 -17.24
CA SER A 65 13.94 -20.47 -17.56
C SER A 65 14.43 -20.52 -19.01
N VAL A 66 13.63 -20.04 -19.96
CA VAL A 66 14.03 -19.97 -21.38
C VAL A 66 15.16 -18.97 -21.56
N LEU A 67 15.01 -17.76 -21.00
CA LEU A 67 16.03 -16.71 -21.12
C LEU A 67 17.35 -17.09 -20.45
N SER A 68 17.31 -17.69 -19.25
CA SER A 68 18.53 -18.10 -18.54
C SER A 68 19.30 -19.21 -19.26
N THR A 69 18.63 -19.98 -20.13
CA THR A 69 19.25 -21.06 -20.90
C THR A 69 19.55 -20.65 -22.34
N ALA A 70 19.14 -19.46 -22.78
CA ALA A 70 19.33 -18.99 -24.15
C ALA A 70 20.80 -19.02 -24.62
N PRO A 71 21.81 -18.61 -23.82
CA PRO A 71 23.21 -18.70 -24.25
C PRO A 71 23.66 -20.14 -24.52
N LEU A 72 23.22 -21.10 -23.68
CA LEU A 72 23.54 -22.51 -23.84
C LEU A 72 22.82 -23.11 -25.05
N GLN A 73 21.54 -22.77 -25.24
CA GLN A 73 20.77 -23.20 -26.41
C GLN A 73 21.42 -22.69 -27.70
N SER A 74 21.82 -21.42 -27.75
CA SER A 74 22.54 -20.85 -28.89
C SER A 74 23.88 -21.55 -29.13
N ALA A 75 24.64 -21.88 -28.08
CA ALA A 75 25.90 -22.61 -28.21
C ALA A 75 25.68 -24.01 -28.81
N ILE A 76 24.64 -24.72 -28.40
CA ILE A 76 24.31 -26.08 -28.89
C ILE A 76 23.74 -26.03 -30.32
N LEU A 77 22.88 -25.05 -30.61
CA LEU A 77 22.16 -24.93 -31.88
C LEU A 77 22.88 -24.09 -32.94
N SER A 78 24.08 -23.60 -32.62
CA SER A 78 24.86 -22.67 -33.45
C SER A 78 25.13 -23.17 -34.87
N SER A 79 25.15 -24.50 -35.09
CA SER A 79 25.30 -25.15 -36.39
C SER A 79 23.99 -25.37 -37.16
N SER A 80 22.83 -25.23 -36.51
CA SER A 80 21.52 -25.59 -37.06
C SER A 80 20.71 -24.40 -37.59
N GLY A 81 21.18 -23.15 -37.40
CA GLY A 81 20.47 -21.94 -37.80
C GLY A 81 19.14 -21.71 -37.07
N LEU A 82 18.86 -22.48 -36.02
CA LEU A 82 17.63 -22.40 -35.24
C LEU A 82 17.76 -21.30 -34.18
N SER A 83 16.75 -20.43 -34.10
CA SER A 83 16.63 -19.45 -33.02
C SER A 83 16.35 -20.15 -31.69
N PRO A 84 16.99 -19.74 -30.57
CA PRO A 84 16.64 -20.23 -29.23
C PRO A 84 15.23 -19.81 -28.81
N PHE A 85 14.67 -18.77 -29.45
CA PHE A 85 13.29 -18.31 -29.21
C PHE A 85 12.39 -18.82 -30.34
N GLY A 86 11.57 -19.82 -30.01
CA GLY A 86 10.56 -20.38 -30.91
C GLY A 86 9.15 -19.82 -30.67
N PRO A 87 8.16 -20.19 -31.51
CA PRO A 87 6.78 -19.68 -31.44
C PRO A 87 6.09 -19.97 -30.10
N MET A 88 6.52 -21.02 -29.40
CA MET A 88 6.04 -21.33 -28.05
C MET A 88 6.40 -20.23 -27.05
N PHE A 89 7.59 -19.65 -27.14
CA PHE A 89 8.03 -18.57 -26.25
C PHE A 89 7.20 -17.29 -26.47
N ASP A 90 6.99 -16.92 -27.74
CA ASP A 90 6.16 -15.77 -28.09
C ASP A 90 4.72 -15.92 -27.62
N SER A 91 4.16 -17.13 -27.71
CA SER A 91 2.80 -17.42 -27.23
C SER A 91 2.64 -17.19 -25.73
N VAL A 92 3.68 -17.44 -24.93
CA VAL A 92 3.68 -17.19 -23.48
C VAL A 92 3.77 -15.70 -23.20
N LEU A 93 4.59 -14.96 -23.94
CA LEU A 93 4.66 -13.50 -23.80
C LEU A 93 3.33 -12.84 -24.17
N VAL A 94 2.68 -13.30 -25.24
CA VAL A 94 1.34 -12.84 -25.64
C VAL A 94 0.29 -13.18 -24.58
N SER A 95 0.32 -14.40 -24.04
CA SER A 95 -0.58 -14.82 -22.96
C SER A 95 -0.40 -13.99 -21.70
N LEU A 96 0.85 -13.67 -21.34
CA LEU A 96 1.16 -12.84 -20.19
C LEU A 96 0.74 -11.39 -20.42
N SER A 97 0.99 -10.86 -21.63
CA SER A 97 0.63 -9.49 -21.98
C SER A 97 -0.86 -9.25 -22.10
N SER A 98 -1.62 -10.26 -22.54
CA SER A 98 -3.09 -10.18 -22.65
C SER A 98 -3.81 -9.96 -21.32
N ARG A 99 -3.09 -10.14 -20.20
CA ARG A 99 -3.61 -9.96 -18.84
C ARG A 99 -3.45 -8.53 -18.32
N LEU A 100 -2.85 -7.64 -19.12
CA LEU A 100 -2.58 -6.24 -18.79
C LEU A 100 -3.17 -5.34 -19.88
N SER A 101 -3.58 -4.12 -19.52
CA SER A 101 -4.08 -3.14 -20.49
C SER A 101 -2.96 -2.57 -21.38
N TYR A 102 -3.28 -2.35 -22.66
CA TYR A 102 -2.36 -1.91 -23.73
C TYR A 102 -2.04 -0.40 -23.60
N PRO A 103 -1.01 -0.03 -22.82
CA PRO A 103 0.33 0.37 -23.31
C PRO A 103 1.48 -0.23 -22.48
N SER A 104 1.15 -1.15 -21.56
CA SER A 104 2.08 -1.67 -20.56
C SER A 104 2.80 -2.98 -20.95
N VAL A 105 2.33 -3.57 -22.05
CA VAL A 105 2.86 -4.78 -22.69
C VAL A 105 4.26 -4.56 -23.27
N ASP A 106 4.50 -3.39 -23.87
CA ASP A 106 5.80 -3.08 -24.48
C ASP A 106 6.91 -2.94 -23.43
N VAL A 107 6.56 -2.50 -22.22
CA VAL A 107 7.53 -2.44 -21.10
C VAL A 107 8.00 -3.84 -20.73
N LEU A 108 7.09 -4.80 -20.58
CA LEU A 108 7.45 -6.19 -20.28
C LEU A 108 8.25 -6.83 -21.40
N ARG A 109 7.86 -6.59 -22.66
CA ARG A 109 8.58 -7.11 -23.83
C ARG A 109 9.99 -6.52 -23.94
N ASN A 110 10.13 -5.22 -23.71
CA ASN A 110 11.41 -4.52 -23.77
C ASN A 110 12.35 -4.95 -22.64
N GLU A 111 11.86 -5.12 -21.42
CA GLU A 111 12.64 -5.63 -20.27
C GLU A 111 13.08 -7.08 -20.46
N VAL A 112 12.20 -7.92 -21.02
CA VAL A 112 12.55 -9.30 -21.41
C VAL A 112 13.63 -9.32 -22.48
N SER A 113 13.62 -8.35 -23.40
CA SER A 113 14.58 -8.27 -24.51
C SER A 113 15.93 -7.65 -24.11
N SER A 114 15.96 -6.78 -23.10
CA SER A 114 17.17 -6.10 -22.62
C SER A 114 17.94 -6.88 -21.56
N SER A 115 17.27 -7.79 -20.83
CA SER A 115 17.88 -8.56 -19.74
C SER A 115 18.51 -9.86 -20.23
N THR A 116 19.81 -10.05 -20.00
CA THR A 116 20.56 -11.24 -20.44
C THR A 116 20.29 -12.50 -19.62
N SER A 117 19.70 -12.40 -18.41
CA SER A 117 19.32 -13.53 -17.55
C SER A 117 18.36 -13.11 -16.42
N PRO A 118 17.11 -12.72 -16.73
CA PRO A 118 16.18 -12.30 -15.71
C PRO A 118 15.73 -13.47 -14.83
N THR A 119 15.76 -13.25 -13.51
CA THR A 119 15.20 -14.22 -12.56
C THR A 119 13.68 -14.18 -12.55
N GLN A 120 13.04 -15.27 -12.11
CA GLN A 120 11.58 -15.30 -11.88
C GLN A 120 11.13 -14.13 -10.98
N LYS A 121 11.92 -13.79 -9.95
CA LYS A 121 11.64 -12.67 -9.03
C LYS A 121 11.67 -11.33 -9.74
N HIS A 122 12.63 -11.12 -10.64
CA HIS A 122 12.75 -9.89 -11.41
C HIS A 122 11.53 -9.70 -12.32
N LEU A 123 11.16 -10.71 -13.12
CA LEU A 123 9.99 -10.65 -14.01
C LEU A 123 8.68 -10.43 -13.25
N ALA A 124 8.50 -11.09 -12.10
CA ALA A 124 7.36 -10.84 -11.23
C ALA A 124 7.34 -9.38 -10.72
N GLY A 125 8.51 -8.82 -10.39
CA GLY A 125 8.65 -7.41 -10.01
C GLY A 125 8.25 -6.45 -11.12
N VAL A 126 8.71 -6.67 -12.35
CA VAL A 126 8.33 -5.86 -13.52
C VAL A 126 6.83 -5.93 -13.73
N PHE A 127 6.24 -7.14 -13.73
CA PHE A 127 4.80 -7.32 -13.89
C PHE A 127 4.01 -6.60 -12.79
N ASN A 128 4.41 -6.75 -11.52
CA ASN A 128 3.76 -6.08 -10.40
C ASN A 128 3.86 -4.55 -10.50
N SER A 129 4.99 -4.02 -10.98
CA SER A 129 5.15 -2.57 -11.20
C SER A 129 4.22 -2.04 -12.28
N VAL A 130 4.04 -2.81 -13.36
CA VAL A 130 3.14 -2.51 -14.47
C VAL A 130 1.69 -2.56 -14.00
N LEU A 131 1.32 -3.64 -13.32
CA LEU A 131 -0.02 -3.85 -12.78
C LEU A 131 -0.40 -2.75 -11.77
N HIS A 132 0.54 -2.33 -10.92
CA HIS A 132 0.31 -1.21 -9.99
C HIS A 132 0.05 0.11 -10.74
N LYS A 133 0.82 0.42 -11.79
CA LYS A 133 0.58 1.60 -12.64
C LYS A 133 -0.79 1.52 -13.34
N GLU A 134 -1.17 0.35 -13.82
CA GLU A 134 -2.48 0.12 -14.43
C GLU A 134 -3.62 0.36 -13.44
N PHE A 135 -3.50 -0.12 -12.21
CA PHE A 135 -4.51 0.15 -11.18
C PHE A 135 -4.61 1.65 -10.85
N LEU A 136 -3.49 2.37 -10.79
CA LEU A 136 -3.50 3.81 -10.60
C LEU A 136 -4.15 4.56 -11.78
N ALA A 137 -3.90 4.12 -13.01
CA ALA A 137 -4.47 4.74 -14.21
C ALA A 137 -5.96 4.43 -14.42
N THR A 138 -6.37 3.17 -14.22
CA THR A 138 -7.76 2.68 -14.40
C THR A 138 -8.70 3.27 -13.34
N SER A 139 -8.18 3.56 -12.15
CA SER A 139 -8.93 4.21 -11.06
C SER A 139 -9.42 5.63 -11.38
N GLY A 140 -9.02 6.21 -12.52
CA GLY A 140 -9.53 7.50 -13.00
C GLY A 140 -10.95 7.45 -13.57
N ASN A 141 -11.43 6.30 -14.05
CA ASN A 141 -12.65 6.25 -14.87
C ASN A 141 -13.88 5.60 -14.21
N ASP A 142 -13.76 4.52 -13.43
CA ASP A 142 -14.94 3.67 -13.13
C ASP A 142 -15.47 3.66 -11.68
N LEU A 143 -14.78 4.27 -10.70
CA LEU A 143 -15.27 4.27 -9.30
C LEU A 143 -15.08 5.64 -8.66
N ARG A 144 -15.90 6.58 -9.11
CA ARG A 144 -15.92 7.98 -8.65
C ARG A 144 -16.61 8.10 -7.28
N TRP A 145 -15.91 8.64 -6.27
CA TRP A 145 -16.55 9.11 -5.02
C TRP A 145 -17.03 10.54 -5.21
N PHE A 146 -18.32 10.81 -4.94
CA PHE A 146 -18.89 12.16 -5.02
C PHE A 146 -18.69 12.92 -3.70
N ASP A 147 -17.81 13.92 -3.70
CA ASP A 147 -17.64 14.84 -2.58
C ASP A 147 -18.76 15.88 -2.57
N LYS A 148 -19.64 15.82 -1.58
CA LYS A 148 -20.74 16.80 -1.43
C LYS A 148 -20.26 18.19 -1.03
N SER A 149 -19.07 18.34 -0.44
CA SER A 149 -18.53 19.62 0.01
C SER A 149 -17.83 20.41 -1.10
N THR A 150 -17.22 19.70 -2.06
CA THR A 150 -16.50 20.31 -3.18
C THR A 150 -17.21 20.16 -4.53
N GLY A 151 -18.27 19.34 -4.59
CA GLY A 151 -19.03 19.08 -5.82
C GLY A 151 -18.27 18.28 -6.89
N ARG A 152 -17.19 17.58 -6.50
CA ARG A 152 -16.28 16.89 -7.43
C ARG A 152 -16.25 15.38 -7.20
N PHE A 153 -15.90 14.66 -8.26
CA PHE A 153 -15.62 13.23 -8.23
C PHE A 153 -14.14 13.00 -7.92
N LEU A 154 -13.81 12.31 -6.82
CA LEU A 154 -12.41 12.00 -6.45
C LEU A 154 -12.03 10.54 -6.81
N PRO A 155 -10.78 10.31 -7.23
CA PRO A 155 -10.26 8.99 -7.55
C PRO A 155 -9.91 8.22 -6.26
N ARG A 156 -10.94 7.78 -5.52
CA ARG A 156 -10.82 7.12 -4.20
C ARG A 156 -9.75 6.02 -4.19
N HIS A 157 -9.83 5.11 -5.16
CA HIS A 157 -8.94 3.95 -5.24
C HIS A 157 -7.49 4.36 -5.52
N GLN A 158 -7.27 5.38 -6.35
CA GLN A 158 -5.95 5.90 -6.62
C GLN A 158 -5.31 6.47 -5.34
N ALA A 159 -6.05 7.32 -4.61
CA ALA A 159 -5.56 7.92 -3.37
C ALA A 159 -5.25 6.85 -2.30
N LEU A 160 -6.07 5.79 -2.20
CA LEU A 160 -5.83 4.69 -1.29
C LEU A 160 -4.64 3.81 -1.72
N LEU A 161 -4.53 3.45 -2.99
CA LEU A 161 -3.38 2.67 -3.47
C LEU A 161 -2.06 3.43 -3.26
N GLN A 162 -2.04 4.74 -3.49
CA GLN A 162 -0.90 5.61 -3.18
C GLN A 162 -0.64 5.73 -1.67
N SER A 163 -1.67 5.63 -0.83
CA SER A 163 -1.49 5.58 0.62
C SER A 163 -0.82 4.29 1.07
N PHE A 164 -1.19 3.16 0.47
CA PHE A 164 -0.68 1.86 0.87
C PHE A 164 0.78 1.62 0.45
N THR A 165 1.34 2.47 -0.42
CA THR A 165 2.77 2.44 -0.77
C THR A 165 3.65 3.14 0.27
N GLN A 166 3.07 3.85 1.25
CA GLN A 166 3.85 4.52 2.28
C GLN A 166 4.59 3.49 3.15
N GLN A 167 5.74 3.90 3.67
CA GLN A 167 6.55 3.08 4.56
C GLN A 167 5.69 2.63 5.75
N HIS A 168 5.79 1.37 6.16
CA HIS A 168 5.01 0.75 7.25
C HIS A 168 3.48 0.66 7.07
N ALA A 169 2.92 1.11 5.94
CA ALA A 169 1.48 1.03 5.62
C ALA A 169 0.88 -0.40 5.68
N SER A 170 1.74 -1.41 5.71
CA SER A 170 1.36 -2.83 5.67
C SER A 170 1.94 -3.63 6.83
N SER A 171 2.58 -2.96 7.81
CA SER A 171 3.27 -3.64 8.92
C SER A 171 2.34 -4.51 9.76
N PHE A 172 1.06 -4.15 9.86
CA PHE A 172 0.06 -4.95 10.58
C PHE A 172 -0.15 -6.35 9.99
N LEU A 173 0.17 -6.57 8.70
CA LEU A 173 0.08 -7.89 8.06
C LEU A 173 1.27 -8.79 8.41
N LEU A 174 2.37 -8.20 8.87
CA LEU A 174 3.60 -8.88 9.26
C LEU A 174 3.73 -9.01 10.79
N ALA A 175 2.90 -8.30 11.55
CA ALA A 175 2.92 -8.32 13.00
C ALA A 175 2.27 -9.62 13.52
N LEU A 176 2.96 -10.30 14.45
CA LEU A 176 2.38 -11.42 15.19
C LEU A 176 1.49 -10.89 16.31
N PRO A 177 0.27 -11.42 16.49
CA PRO A 177 -0.62 -11.01 17.57
C PRO A 177 -0.03 -11.40 18.93
N MET A 178 -0.06 -10.48 19.90
CA MET A 178 0.45 -10.71 21.25
C MET A 178 -0.61 -10.36 22.30
N GLU A 179 -1.36 -11.37 22.72
CA GLU A 179 -2.54 -11.20 23.59
C GLU A 179 -2.18 -10.69 24.99
N GLY A 180 -1.04 -11.14 25.55
CA GLY A 180 -0.57 -10.71 26.87
C GLY A 180 -0.24 -9.21 26.99
N LEU A 181 -0.05 -8.52 25.85
CA LEU A 181 0.14 -7.07 25.80
C LEU A 181 -1.06 -6.34 25.18
N HIS A 182 -2.18 -7.04 24.95
CA HIS A 182 -3.34 -6.53 24.22
C HIS A 182 -3.00 -5.98 22.82
N LEU A 183 -1.93 -6.49 22.19
CA LEU A 183 -1.52 -6.16 20.82
C LEU A 183 -2.11 -7.19 19.84
N VAL A 184 -3.44 -7.32 19.87
CA VAL A 184 -4.19 -8.25 19.04
C VAL A 184 -5.35 -7.53 18.37
N MET A 185 -5.67 -7.96 17.17
CA MET A 185 -6.82 -7.48 16.42
C MET A 185 -7.88 -8.56 16.41
N SER A 186 -9.14 -8.21 16.69
CA SER A 186 -10.24 -9.16 16.60
C SER A 186 -10.44 -9.62 15.15
N PRO A 187 -11.01 -10.81 14.92
CA PRO A 187 -11.31 -11.27 13.56
C PRO A 187 -12.18 -10.30 12.75
N VAL A 188 -13.05 -9.53 13.42
CA VAL A 188 -13.93 -8.55 12.78
C VAL A 188 -13.15 -7.34 12.29
N GLU A 189 -12.25 -6.80 13.12
CA GLU A 189 -11.38 -5.69 12.75
C GLU A 189 -10.41 -6.09 11.64
N TYR A 190 -9.82 -7.27 11.73
CA TYR A 190 -8.89 -7.77 10.72
C TYR A 190 -9.57 -7.92 9.36
N ARG A 191 -10.79 -8.48 9.34
CA ARG A 191 -11.62 -8.56 8.12
C ARG A 191 -11.97 -7.18 7.56
N ALA A 192 -12.32 -6.22 8.43
CA ALA A 192 -12.66 -4.87 7.99
C ALA A 192 -11.45 -4.18 7.33
N ILE A 193 -10.26 -4.28 7.92
CA ILE A 193 -9.04 -3.69 7.37
C ILE A 193 -8.63 -4.38 6.06
N LEU A 194 -8.73 -5.71 5.99
CA LEU A 194 -8.46 -6.44 4.74
C LEU A 194 -9.41 -6.01 3.61
N ARG A 195 -10.71 -5.91 3.89
CA ARG A 195 -11.71 -5.45 2.91
C ARG A 195 -11.40 -4.02 2.47
N TYR A 196 -11.09 -3.13 3.40
CA TYR A 196 -10.74 -1.75 3.11
C TYR A 196 -9.51 -1.66 2.19
N ARG A 197 -8.46 -2.44 2.50
CA ARG A 197 -7.24 -2.54 1.71
C ARG A 197 -7.48 -3.11 0.31
N LEU A 198 -8.36 -4.11 0.20
CA LEU A 198 -8.79 -4.70 -1.08
C LEU A 198 -9.83 -3.85 -1.81
N LEU A 199 -10.07 -2.61 -1.36
CA LEU A 199 -10.98 -1.66 -1.98
C LEU A 199 -12.43 -2.19 -2.07
N MET A 200 -12.81 -2.99 -1.08
CA MET A 200 -14.12 -3.63 -0.99
C MET A 200 -15.09 -2.76 -0.18
N PRO A 201 -16.40 -2.81 -0.47
CA PRO A 201 -17.41 -2.19 0.38
C PRO A 201 -17.42 -2.85 1.77
N LEU A 202 -17.50 -2.03 2.82
CA LEU A 202 -17.59 -2.49 4.21
C LEU A 202 -19.03 -2.66 4.68
N TYR A 203 -19.94 -1.83 4.16
CA TYR A 203 -21.34 -1.85 4.53
C TYR A 203 -22.21 -2.38 3.41
N THR A 204 -23.32 -3.00 3.79
CA THR A 204 -24.42 -3.34 2.89
C THR A 204 -25.56 -2.36 3.16
N GLY A 205 -25.89 -1.50 2.19
CA GLY A 205 -26.97 -0.53 2.30
C GLY A 205 -26.60 0.82 2.94
N ARG A 206 -27.57 1.73 2.94
CA ARG A 206 -27.40 3.09 3.49
C ARG A 206 -27.57 3.06 5.00
N ARG A 207 -26.54 3.47 5.73
CA ARG A 207 -26.59 3.68 7.19
C ARG A 207 -26.36 5.15 7.50
N ARG A 208 -26.91 5.66 8.61
CA ARG A 208 -26.55 6.98 9.14
C ARG A 208 -25.51 6.82 10.23
N CYS A 209 -24.56 7.75 10.25
CA CYS A 209 -23.60 7.87 11.33
C CYS A 209 -24.34 8.21 12.62
N ARG A 210 -24.05 7.51 13.71
CA ARG A 210 -24.69 7.75 15.01
C ARG A 210 -24.27 9.07 15.67
N HIS A 211 -23.23 9.73 15.14
CA HIS A 211 -22.63 10.90 15.75
C HIS A 211 -22.92 12.20 15.01
N CYS A 212 -22.73 12.23 13.69
CA CYS A 212 -23.01 13.42 12.88
C CYS A 212 -24.30 13.29 12.05
N GLU A 213 -25.02 12.17 12.16
CA GLU A 213 -26.27 11.85 11.44
C GLU A 213 -26.17 11.79 9.90
N HIS A 214 -25.00 12.09 9.33
CA HIS A 214 -24.76 12.00 7.90
C HIS A 214 -24.80 10.54 7.42
N VAL A 215 -25.15 10.36 6.15
CA VAL A 215 -25.15 9.04 5.52
C VAL A 215 -23.71 8.53 5.41
N MET A 216 -23.46 7.34 5.97
CA MET A 216 -22.21 6.60 5.83
C MET A 216 -22.05 6.18 4.38
N ASP A 217 -20.85 6.32 3.84
CA ASP A 217 -20.50 5.76 2.55
C ASP A 217 -20.39 4.23 2.63
N LEU A 218 -20.48 3.58 1.48
CA LEU A 218 -20.46 2.12 1.36
C LEU A 218 -19.12 1.51 1.80
N PHE A 219 -18.02 2.25 1.63
CA PHE A 219 -16.66 1.78 1.85
C PHE A 219 -16.14 2.10 3.26
N GLY A 220 -16.86 2.92 4.02
CA GLY A 220 -16.54 3.31 5.38
C GLY A 220 -15.53 4.44 5.53
N ASP A 221 -15.25 5.20 4.47
CA ASP A 221 -14.35 6.36 4.49
C ASP A 221 -14.82 7.43 5.49
N HIS A 222 -16.13 7.60 5.64
CA HIS A 222 -16.76 8.51 6.58
C HIS A 222 -16.32 8.22 8.02
N ALA A 223 -16.16 6.96 8.41
CA ALA A 223 -15.74 6.61 9.77
C ALA A 223 -14.36 7.18 10.13
N PHE A 224 -13.50 7.37 9.12
CA PHE A 224 -12.17 7.94 9.33
C PHE A 224 -12.20 9.48 9.41
N CYS A 225 -13.11 10.13 8.69
CA CYS A 225 -13.17 11.59 8.58
C CYS A 225 -14.25 12.26 9.44
N CYS A 226 -15.17 11.50 10.03
CA CYS A 226 -16.31 12.03 10.78
C CYS A 226 -15.83 12.92 11.94
N GLY A 227 -16.14 14.21 11.87
CA GLY A 227 -15.92 15.16 12.96
C GLY A 227 -16.98 15.11 14.06
N GLY A 228 -18.04 14.31 13.87
CA GLY A 228 -19.16 14.21 14.82
C GLY A 228 -18.79 13.58 16.16
N HIS A 229 -17.61 12.97 16.29
CA HIS A 229 -17.02 12.51 17.55
C HIS A 229 -15.50 12.47 17.47
N SER A 230 -14.88 12.29 18.64
CA SER A 230 -13.44 12.19 18.93
C SER A 230 -12.64 11.14 18.14
N GLY A 231 -13.13 10.53 17.06
CA GLY A 231 -12.40 9.47 16.35
C GLY A 231 -11.00 9.89 15.88
N SER A 232 -10.86 11.11 15.34
CA SER A 232 -9.54 11.67 15.03
C SER A 232 -8.72 11.94 16.29
N TRP A 233 -9.33 12.56 17.30
CA TRP A 233 -8.70 12.90 18.58
C TRP A 233 -8.26 11.68 19.40
N SER A 234 -9.03 10.60 19.38
CA SER A 234 -8.77 9.34 20.06
C SER A 234 -7.66 8.56 19.37
N ARG A 235 -7.65 8.48 18.04
CA ARG A 235 -6.53 7.90 17.29
C ARG A 235 -5.25 8.70 17.48
N HIS A 236 -5.36 10.03 17.45
CA HIS A 236 -4.28 10.95 17.74
C HIS A 236 -3.69 10.70 19.13
N ASN A 237 -4.53 10.74 20.18
CA ASN A 237 -4.09 10.52 21.55
C ASN A 237 -3.53 9.12 21.74
N PHE A 238 -4.13 8.10 21.13
CA PHE A 238 -3.59 6.74 21.18
C PHE A 238 -2.16 6.66 20.63
N LEU A 239 -1.89 7.30 19.48
CA LEU A 239 -0.53 7.38 18.92
C LEU A 239 0.42 8.16 19.82
N ARG A 240 -0.01 9.32 20.33
CA ARG A 240 0.75 10.14 21.28
C ARG A 240 1.13 9.35 22.53
N ASP A 241 0.15 8.71 23.15
CA ASP A 241 0.33 7.99 24.42
C ASP A 241 1.19 6.73 24.20
N THR A 242 1.03 6.06 23.06
CA THR A 242 1.91 4.93 22.67
C THR A 242 3.35 5.39 22.50
N LEU A 243 3.58 6.51 21.81
CA LEU A 243 4.92 7.06 21.65
C LEU A 243 5.53 7.47 23.00
N ALA A 244 4.74 8.13 23.86
CA ALA A 244 5.17 8.50 25.20
C ALA A 244 5.57 7.28 26.03
N ALA A 245 4.80 6.19 25.96
CA ALA A 245 5.13 4.93 26.63
C ALA A 245 6.45 4.33 26.13
N LEU A 246 6.69 4.31 24.82
CA LEU A 246 7.94 3.84 24.23
C LEU A 246 9.15 4.68 24.66
N VAL A 247 9.00 6.00 24.68
CA VAL A 247 10.06 6.93 25.11
C VAL A 247 10.41 6.70 26.59
N ARG A 248 9.41 6.56 27.46
CA ARG A 248 9.60 6.25 28.88
C ARG A 248 10.25 4.90 29.11
N GLN A 249 9.95 3.91 28.28
CA GLN A 249 10.56 2.57 28.37
C GLN A 249 12.07 2.60 28.14
N VAL A 250 12.57 3.57 27.36
CA VAL A 250 14.01 3.80 27.13
C VAL A 250 14.63 4.68 28.22
N GLY A 251 13.85 5.13 29.22
CA GLY A 251 14.32 5.95 30.33
C GLY A 251 14.38 7.44 30.03
N ILE A 252 13.78 7.89 28.93
CA ILE A 252 13.77 9.29 28.52
C ILE A 252 12.51 9.97 29.10
N LEU A 253 12.69 11.18 29.64
CA LEU A 253 11.57 11.96 30.17
C LEU A 253 10.77 12.53 29.01
N CYS A 254 9.44 12.44 29.10
CA CYS A 254 8.54 13.10 28.15
C CYS A 254 7.24 13.58 28.81
N ARG A 255 6.63 14.59 28.21
CA ARG A 255 5.39 15.22 28.65
C ARG A 255 4.41 15.37 27.50
N GLU A 256 3.25 14.75 27.62
CA GLU A 256 2.12 14.92 26.72
C GLU A 256 1.53 16.33 26.86
N ASN A 257 1.15 16.93 25.74
CA ASN A 257 0.60 18.30 25.67
C ASN A 257 1.53 19.31 26.39
N GLY A 258 2.84 19.15 26.19
CA GLY A 258 3.87 19.99 26.82
C GLY A 258 3.95 21.36 26.14
N GLU A 259 4.04 22.42 26.94
CA GLU A 259 4.09 23.80 26.44
C GLU A 259 5.53 24.25 26.21
N VAL A 260 5.80 24.83 25.03
CA VAL A 260 7.11 25.37 24.65
C VAL A 260 6.96 26.78 24.11
N ARG A 261 7.93 27.66 24.43
CA ARG A 261 8.02 28.98 23.79
C ARG A 261 8.68 28.84 22.43
N LEU A 262 7.94 29.15 21.37
CA LEU A 262 8.52 29.23 20.03
C LEU A 262 9.32 30.54 19.89
N PRO A 263 10.45 30.55 19.15
CA PRO A 263 11.27 31.75 18.98
C PRO A 263 10.56 32.91 18.27
N SER A 264 9.45 32.63 17.58
CA SER A 264 8.81 33.53 16.61
C SER A 264 7.49 34.17 17.11
N SER A 265 7.00 33.80 18.29
CA SER A 265 5.73 34.31 18.83
C SER A 265 5.94 35.19 20.06
N SER A 266 5.10 36.20 20.18
CA SER A 266 5.01 37.16 21.29
C SER A 266 4.67 36.48 22.61
N GLY A 267 5.64 35.79 23.22
CA GLY A 267 5.51 35.22 24.59
C GLY A 267 4.55 34.04 24.75
N ASP A 268 3.73 33.73 23.74
CA ASP A 268 2.74 32.65 23.79
C ASP A 268 3.40 31.28 23.80
N LEU A 269 2.94 30.45 24.75
CA LEU A 269 3.30 29.05 24.89
C LEU A 269 2.52 28.23 23.85
N TRP A 270 3.24 27.45 23.06
CA TRP A 270 2.65 26.56 22.07
C TRP A 270 2.62 25.13 22.62
N PRO A 271 1.45 24.47 22.65
CA PRO A 271 1.35 23.10 23.13
C PRO A 271 1.81 22.12 22.04
N ALA A 272 2.86 21.35 22.31
CA ALA A 272 3.25 20.21 21.48
C ALA A 272 2.50 18.96 21.95
N ASP A 273 2.11 18.06 21.03
CA ASP A 273 1.42 16.82 21.41
C ASP A 273 2.29 15.98 22.34
N LEU A 274 3.59 15.86 22.06
CA LEU A 274 4.55 15.23 22.96
C LEU A 274 5.85 16.03 23.01
N LEU A 275 6.27 16.40 24.21
CA LEU A 275 7.55 17.01 24.48
C LEU A 275 8.52 15.96 25.01
N VAL A 276 9.63 15.72 24.34
CA VAL A 276 10.64 14.74 24.73
C VAL A 276 11.92 15.46 25.14
N TYR A 277 12.36 15.29 26.38
CA TYR A 277 13.53 15.98 26.91
C TYR A 277 14.83 15.24 26.55
N ASP A 278 15.92 15.99 26.35
CA ASP A 278 17.28 15.49 26.14
C ASP A 278 17.41 14.36 25.10
N PHE A 279 16.65 14.46 24.01
CA PHE A 279 16.50 13.37 23.03
C PHE A 279 17.58 13.40 21.95
N TYR A 280 17.63 14.48 21.17
CA TYR A 280 18.53 14.60 20.02
C TYR A 280 19.62 15.63 20.33
N ASP A 281 20.87 15.18 20.45
CA ASP A 281 22.02 16.04 20.79
C ASP A 281 21.81 16.80 22.13
N GLY A 282 21.18 16.15 23.11
CA GLY A 282 20.84 16.74 24.41
C GLY A 282 19.77 17.83 24.34
N LYS A 283 19.08 18.00 23.20
CA LYS A 283 18.01 18.98 23.05
C LYS A 283 16.64 18.36 23.32
N THR A 284 15.74 19.20 23.84
CA THR A 284 14.31 18.89 23.95
C THR A 284 13.66 18.98 22.57
N VAL A 285 12.88 17.97 22.20
CA VAL A 285 12.18 17.84 20.92
C VAL A 285 10.68 17.96 21.13
N CYS A 286 10.03 18.79 20.32
CA CYS A 286 8.57 18.85 20.22
C CYS A 286 8.11 17.91 19.12
N VAL A 287 7.16 17.04 19.40
CA VAL A 287 6.56 16.12 18.43
C VAL A 287 5.10 16.47 18.28
N ASP A 288 4.70 16.76 17.04
CA ASP A 288 3.32 16.99 16.61
C ASP A 288 2.81 15.77 15.84
N ILE A 289 1.58 15.33 16.10
CA ILE A 289 1.02 14.11 15.54
C ILE A 289 -0.23 14.47 14.74
N SER A 290 -0.19 14.16 13.44
CA SER A 290 -1.30 14.40 12.53
C SER A 290 -1.89 13.09 12.02
N VAL A 291 -3.20 12.90 12.21
CA VAL A 291 -3.95 11.74 11.70
C VAL A 291 -4.82 12.18 10.52
N VAL A 292 -4.37 11.86 9.30
CA VAL A 292 -5.02 12.33 8.07
C VAL A 292 -5.50 11.17 7.22
N HIS A 293 -6.71 11.31 6.66
CA HIS A 293 -7.27 10.38 5.70
C HIS A 293 -7.02 10.85 4.26
N PRO A 294 -6.67 9.94 3.31
CA PRO A 294 -6.33 10.31 1.92
C PRO A 294 -7.40 11.11 1.19
N LEU A 295 -8.66 10.93 1.57
CA LEU A 295 -9.82 11.50 0.89
C LEU A 295 -10.32 12.82 1.50
N THR A 296 -9.62 13.37 2.49
CA THR A 296 -10.05 14.63 3.12
C THR A 296 -9.65 15.82 2.22
N SER A 297 -10.63 16.68 1.90
CA SER A 297 -10.51 17.85 1.02
C SER A 297 -9.56 18.97 1.50
N ARG A 298 -8.93 18.81 2.67
CA ARG A 298 -7.95 19.77 3.19
C ARG A 298 -6.61 19.75 2.46
N VAL A 299 -6.38 18.83 1.51
CA VAL A 299 -5.17 18.82 0.69
C VAL A 299 -5.46 19.41 -0.69
N SER A 300 -5.82 20.69 -0.73
CA SER A 300 -5.50 21.54 -1.88
C SER A 300 -4.01 21.85 -1.78
N HIS A 301 -3.22 21.26 -2.69
CA HIS A 301 -1.76 21.37 -2.79
C HIS A 301 -0.94 20.69 -1.68
N PRO A 302 0.25 20.19 -2.04
CA PRO A 302 1.27 19.82 -1.08
C PRO A 302 1.95 21.07 -0.51
N GLU A 303 1.22 21.90 0.21
CA GLU A 303 1.77 22.96 1.04
C GLU A 303 1.85 22.38 2.46
N VAL A 304 3.01 21.98 2.97
CA VAL A 304 3.94 22.88 3.66
C VAL A 304 3.34 24.27 3.85
N SER A 305 2.55 24.45 4.90
CA SER A 305 2.40 25.75 5.51
C SER A 305 3.75 26.17 6.07
N PHE A 306 4.57 26.79 5.22
CA PHE A 306 5.72 27.57 5.64
C PHE A 306 5.19 28.77 6.42
N SER A 307 5.36 28.79 7.74
CA SER A 307 5.52 30.08 8.42
C SER A 307 6.89 30.62 7.99
N HIS A 308 6.89 31.56 7.05
CA HIS A 308 8.09 32.25 6.58
C HIS A 308 8.90 32.81 7.75
N ASN A 309 10.07 32.20 8.04
CA ASN A 309 11.35 32.85 8.38
C ASN A 309 12.34 31.88 9.06
N CYS A 310 12.70 30.77 8.42
CA CYS A 310 13.95 30.08 8.75
C CYS A 310 14.57 29.42 7.50
N PRO A 311 15.86 29.67 7.19
CA PRO A 311 16.53 29.05 6.05
C PRO A 311 16.82 27.56 6.32
N PRO A 312 16.95 26.73 5.27
CA PRO A 312 16.70 25.29 5.35
C PRO A 312 17.93 24.52 5.85
N PRO A 313 17.72 23.44 6.62
CA PRO A 313 18.58 22.28 6.50
C PRO A 313 17.76 21.00 6.22
N PHE A 314 18.12 20.32 5.13
CA PHE A 314 17.84 18.92 4.79
C PHE A 314 16.42 18.40 5.11
N ILE A 315 15.51 18.63 4.16
CA ILE A 315 14.12 18.19 4.19
C ILE A 315 14.02 16.79 3.57
N ASN A 316 13.78 15.77 4.39
CA ASN A 316 13.17 14.50 3.94
C ASN A 316 11.69 14.53 4.34
N GLN A 317 10.82 14.98 3.43
CA GLN A 317 9.37 14.95 3.59
C GLN A 317 8.85 13.51 3.41
N ILE A 318 8.13 12.97 4.39
CA ILE A 318 7.36 11.73 4.20
C ILE A 318 5.93 11.93 4.75
N ARG A 319 4.92 11.47 4.00
CA ARG A 319 3.49 11.72 4.24
C ARG A 319 2.80 10.50 4.82
N LEU A 320 2.18 10.68 5.99
CA LEU A 320 1.29 9.71 6.62
C LEU A 320 -0.03 9.65 5.86
N ILE A 321 -0.37 8.52 5.26
CA ILE A 321 -1.71 8.28 4.75
C ILE A 321 -2.13 6.90 5.25
N LEU A 322 -3.25 6.85 5.98
CA LEU A 322 -3.69 5.75 6.85
C LEU A 322 -3.38 4.33 6.37
N ALA A 323 -2.31 3.77 6.92
CA ALA A 323 -2.28 2.44 7.56
C ALA A 323 -1.03 2.32 8.48
N PHE A 324 -0.99 3.06 9.58
CA PHE A 324 -0.02 2.94 10.68
C PHE A 324 1.46 3.06 10.34
N SER A 325 1.94 4.30 10.34
CA SER A 325 3.36 4.65 10.45
C SER A 325 3.46 5.90 11.31
N VAL A 326 4.60 6.13 11.95
CA VAL A 326 4.88 7.30 12.79
C VAL A 326 6.09 8.00 12.16
N TYR A 327 5.99 9.31 11.91
CA TYR A 327 7.15 10.14 11.54
C TYR A 327 7.58 10.98 12.73
N PHE A 328 8.88 11.18 12.85
CA PHE A 328 9.50 12.09 13.80
C PHE A 328 9.93 13.34 13.02
N GLU A 329 9.41 14.50 13.39
CA GLU A 329 9.95 15.78 12.94
C GLU A 329 10.81 16.33 14.09
N VAL A 330 12.13 16.38 13.88
CA VAL A 330 13.06 17.02 14.81
C VAL A 330 13.29 18.44 14.28
N SER A 331 12.54 19.40 14.76
CA SER A 331 12.85 20.81 14.54
C SER A 331 14.12 21.17 15.32
N LYS A 332 15.10 21.76 14.62
CA LYS A 332 16.37 22.24 15.20
C LYS A 332 16.20 23.52 16.01
#